data_AF-A0A7J7K3D3-F1
#
_entry.id   AF-A0A7J7K3D3-F1
#
_cell.length_a   1.000
_cell.length_b   1.000
_cell.length_c   1.000
_cell.angle_alpha   90.00
_cell.angle_beta   90.00
_cell.angle_gamma   90.00
#
_symmetry.space_group_name_H-M   'P 1'
#
loop_
_entity.id
_entity.type
_entity.pdbx_description
1 polymer ?
#
loop_
_entity_poly.entity_id
_entity_poly.type
_entity_poly.pdbx_seq_one_letter_code
_entity_poly.pdbx_strand_id
1 'polypeptide(L)'
;MWSSKITFHSACPTDTFVMEPSYGHLDAHITHVTKSDVLIAVSFLAREERDYTAQYTISGVLGEDPLTITVMGTGSFDEKHEDMLNLVIDPLTSDSLNHV
;
A
#
# COMPACT_ATOMS: atom_id res chain seq x y z
N MET A 1 -1.87 10.34 13.54
CA MET A 1 -2.29 8.93 13.61
C MET A 1 -2.78 8.52 12.24
N TRP A 2 -2.42 7.34 11.78
CA TRP A 2 -2.79 6.82 10.47
C TRP A 2 -3.34 5.39 10.61
N SER A 3 -4.16 4.98 9.66
CA SER A 3 -4.66 3.61 9.53
C SER A 3 -4.75 3.21 8.07
N SER A 4 -4.49 1.94 7.76
CA SER A 4 -4.66 1.36 6.45
C SER A 4 -5.91 0.48 6.39
N LYS A 5 -6.53 0.44 5.21
CA LYS A 5 -7.61 -0.47 4.89
C LYS A 5 -7.29 -1.14 3.56
N ILE A 6 -7.43 -2.46 3.51
CA ILE A 6 -7.31 -3.22 2.27
C ILE A 6 -8.69 -3.43 1.63
N THR A 7 -8.73 -3.30 0.31
CA THR A 7 -9.84 -3.74 -0.53
C THR A 7 -9.29 -4.71 -1.57
N PHE A 8 -9.81 -5.93 -1.56
CA PHE A 8 -9.45 -6.97 -2.52
C PHE A 8 -10.30 -6.82 -3.78
N HIS A 9 -9.69 -7.01 -4.95
CA HIS A 9 -10.48 -7.20 -6.16
C HIS A 9 -11.32 -8.49 -6.05
N SER A 10 -12.47 -8.57 -6.71
CA SER A 10 -13.41 -9.70 -6.58
C SER A 10 -12.81 -11.08 -6.89
N ALA A 11 -11.75 -11.10 -7.71
CA ALA A 11 -10.99 -12.29 -8.06
C ALA A 11 -9.76 -12.51 -7.15
N CYS A 12 -9.60 -11.81 -6.03
CA CYS A 12 -8.46 -11.92 -5.13
C CYS A 12 -8.93 -12.44 -3.74
N PRO A 13 -8.42 -13.58 -3.25
CA PRO A 13 -8.73 -14.06 -1.91
C PRO A 13 -8.26 -13.06 -0.85
N THR A 14 -9.01 -12.95 0.25
CA THR A 14 -8.78 -11.94 1.29
C THR A 14 -7.53 -12.17 2.15
N ASP A 15 -6.82 -13.27 1.95
CA ASP A 15 -5.60 -13.63 2.66
C ASP A 15 -4.37 -13.70 1.75
N THR A 16 -4.52 -13.32 0.47
CA THR A 16 -3.40 -13.28 -0.49
C THR A 16 -2.43 -12.14 -0.22
N PHE A 17 -2.92 -11.00 0.26
CA PHE A 17 -2.07 -9.88 0.64
C PHE A 17 -2.30 -9.53 2.10
N VAL A 18 -1.21 -9.37 2.84
CA VAL A 18 -1.23 -8.97 4.25
C VAL A 18 -0.31 -7.77 4.42
N MET A 19 -0.76 -6.76 5.16
CA MET A 19 -0.02 -5.54 5.43
C MET A 19 0.15 -5.33 6.94
N GLU A 20 1.37 -5.11 7.38
CA GLU A 20 1.69 -4.85 8.79
C GLU A 20 2.77 -3.75 8.93
N PRO A 21 2.60 -2.78 9.85
CA PRO A 21 1.43 -2.55 10.68
C PRO A 21 0.25 -1.96 9.87
N SER A 22 -0.99 -2.21 10.31
CA SER A 22 -2.20 -1.64 9.69
C SER A 22 -2.61 -0.28 10.27
N TYR A 23 -1.94 0.19 11.32
CA TYR A 23 -2.15 1.52 11.89
C TYR A 23 -0.91 1.97 12.64
N GLY A 24 -0.79 3.27 12.88
CA GLY A 24 0.34 3.81 13.62
C GLY A 24 0.26 5.30 13.89
N HIS A 25 1.34 5.80 14.47
CA HIS A 25 1.55 7.23 14.69
C HIS A 25 2.78 7.68 13.91
N LEU A 26 2.66 8.83 13.26
CA LEU A 26 3.75 9.50 12.56
C LEU A 26 3.79 10.93 13.08
N ASP A 27 4.86 11.30 13.75
CA ASP A 27 5.01 12.65 14.30
C ASP A 27 5.34 13.65 13.18
N ALA A 28 4.68 14.80 13.18
CA ALA A 28 4.98 15.89 12.26
C ALA A 28 6.24 16.64 12.72
N HIS A 29 7.44 16.11 12.45
CA HIS A 29 8.69 16.82 12.69
C HIS A 29 9.04 17.70 11.49
N ILE A 30 8.73 19.00 11.58
CA ILE A 30 9.15 20.04 10.62
C ILE A 30 10.62 20.43 10.93
N THR A 31 11.52 19.46 10.86
CA THR A 31 12.96 19.73 10.86
C THR A 31 13.54 19.08 9.62
N HIS A 32 14.43 19.79 8.93
CA HIS A 32 15.07 19.46 7.64
C HIS A 32 15.77 18.08 7.54
N VAL A 33 15.64 17.22 8.55
CA VAL A 33 16.21 15.88 8.66
C VAL A 33 15.06 14.91 8.97
N THR A 34 14.55 14.29 7.92
CA THR A 34 13.46 13.31 7.91
C THR A 34 13.73 12.13 8.86
N LYS A 35 12.90 12.02 9.91
CA LYS A 35 12.83 10.85 10.81
C LYS A 35 11.40 10.36 11.01
N SER A 36 10.46 10.89 10.24
CA SER A 36 9.05 10.56 10.35
C SER A 36 8.65 9.67 9.18
N ASP A 37 9.36 8.56 9.03
CA ASP A 37 9.04 7.52 8.05
C ASP A 37 8.56 6.27 8.81
N VAL A 38 7.61 5.54 8.22
CA VAL A 38 7.17 4.25 8.75
C VAL A 38 7.33 3.18 7.66
N LEU A 39 7.89 2.05 8.04
CA LEU A 39 8.01 0.91 7.15
C LEU A 39 6.74 0.06 7.27
N ILE A 40 6.09 -0.17 6.14
CA ILE A 40 4.91 -1.03 6.03
C ILE A 40 5.32 -2.26 5.23
N ALA A 41 5.28 -3.43 5.87
CA ALA A 41 5.58 -4.70 5.22
C ALA A 41 4.33 -5.22 4.50
N VAL A 42 4.50 -5.63 3.24
CA VAL A 42 3.46 -6.31 2.46
C VAL A 42 3.91 -7.75 2.18
N SER A 43 3.13 -8.72 2.64
CA SER A 43 3.33 -10.14 2.34
C SER A 43 2.34 -10.57 1.26
N PHE A 44 2.81 -11.40 0.33
CA PHE A 44 2.03 -11.95 -0.77
C PHE A 44 2.08 -13.48 -0.72
N LEU A 45 0.92 -14.13 -0.83
CA LEU A 45 0.79 -15.58 -0.89
C LEU A 45 -0.17 -15.96 -2.03
N ALA A 46 0.40 -16.39 -3.15
CA ALA A 46 -0.35 -16.95 -4.25
C ALA A 46 -0.87 -18.36 -3.92
N ARG A 47 -2.10 -18.67 -4.32
CA ARG A 47 -2.71 -20.01 -4.18
C ARG A 47 -2.88 -20.75 -5.51
N GLU A 48 -2.94 -19.98 -6.57
CA GLU A 48 -3.22 -20.39 -7.94
C GLU A 48 -2.33 -19.56 -8.88
N GLU A 49 -2.03 -20.12 -10.04
CA GLU A 49 -1.33 -19.42 -11.12
C GLU A 49 -2.28 -18.46 -11.83
N ARG A 50 -2.32 -17.23 -11.31
CA ARG A 50 -3.11 -16.13 -11.84
C ARG A 50 -2.57 -14.80 -11.33
N ASP A 51 -3.10 -13.73 -11.90
CA ASP A 51 -2.86 -12.37 -11.42
C ASP A 51 -3.76 -12.04 -10.23
N TYR A 52 -3.17 -11.40 -9.23
CA TYR A 52 -3.82 -10.90 -8.03
C TYR A 52 -3.64 -9.39 -7.97
N THR A 53 -4.68 -8.70 -7.54
CA THR A 53 -4.65 -7.25 -7.34
C THR A 53 -5.43 -6.89 -6.09
N ALA A 54 -4.84 -6.03 -5.26
CA ALA A 54 -5.48 -5.44 -4.11
C ALA A 54 -5.09 -3.97 -3.99
N GLN A 55 -5.92 -3.20 -3.30
CA GLN A 55 -5.71 -1.78 -3.08
C GLN A 55 -5.68 -1.51 -1.58
N TYR A 56 -4.61 -0.88 -1.11
CA TYR A 56 -4.52 -0.34 0.23
C TYR A 56 -4.80 1.15 0.20
N THR A 57 -5.65 1.60 1.11
CA THR A 57 -5.88 3.02 1.36
C THR A 57 -5.35 3.35 2.74
N ILE A 58 -4.38 4.25 2.81
CA ILE A 58 -3.82 4.80 4.04
C ILE A 58 -4.46 6.15 4.27
N SER A 59 -5.10 6.33 5.41
CA SER A 59 -5.74 7.58 5.80
C SER A 59 -5.13 8.11 7.08
N GLY A 60 -4.81 9.40 7.09
CA GLY A 60 -4.49 10.14 8.30
C GLY A 60 -5.76 10.70 8.95
N VAL A 61 -5.68 11.03 10.24
CA VAL A 61 -6.81 11.55 11.02
C VAL A 61 -6.95 13.07 10.97
N LEU A 62 -6.01 13.77 10.31
CA LEU A 62 -5.98 15.24 10.27
C LEU A 62 -6.60 15.81 8.99
N GLY A 63 -7.33 14.99 8.25
CA GLY A 63 -7.96 15.38 6.99
C GLY A 63 -6.99 15.41 5.82
N GLU A 64 -5.85 14.71 5.91
CA GLU A 64 -4.97 14.49 4.78
C GLU A 64 -5.68 13.68 3.69
N ASP A 65 -5.35 13.94 2.42
CA ASP A 65 -5.82 13.10 1.32
C ASP A 65 -5.35 11.65 1.52
N PRO A 66 -6.25 10.66 1.41
CA PRO A 66 -5.86 9.27 1.55
C PRO A 66 -4.84 8.86 0.48
N LEU A 67 -3.74 8.24 0.91
CA LEU A 67 -2.77 7.63 0.01
C LEU A 67 -3.30 6.28 -0.45
N THR A 68 -3.31 6.05 -1.76
CA THR A 68 -3.69 4.77 -2.35
C THR A 68 -2.45 4.05 -2.86
N ILE A 69 -2.32 2.78 -2.48
CA ILE A 69 -1.26 1.88 -2.93
C ILE A 69 -1.93 0.68 -3.59
N THR A 70 -1.67 0.50 -4.88
CA THR A 70 -2.09 -0.69 -5.62
C THR A 70 -0.98 -1.73 -5.56
N VAL A 71 -1.33 -2.93 -5.10
CA VAL A 71 -0.42 -4.07 -5.07
C VAL A 71 -0.88 -5.12 -6.07
N MET A 72 0.08 -5.60 -6.85
CA MET A 72 -0.15 -6.60 -7.86
C MET A 72 0.87 -7.72 -7.68
N GLY A 73 0.43 -8.96 -7.80
CA GLY A 73 1.30 -10.13 -7.75
C GLY A 73 0.78 -11.20 -8.67
N THR A 74 1.66 -11.99 -9.24
CA THR A 74 1.28 -13.10 -10.11
C THR A 74 1.78 -14.39 -9.48
N GLY A 75 0.86 -15.34 -9.27
CA GLY A 75 1.24 -16.70 -8.86
C GLY A 75 1.79 -17.46 -10.06
N SER A 76 2.84 -18.25 -9.86
CA SER A 76 3.39 -19.17 -10.86
C SER A 76 3.60 -20.54 -10.21
N PHE A 77 3.34 -21.62 -10.96
CA PHE A 77 3.63 -22.99 -10.54
C PHE A 77 5.01 -23.49 -10.99
N ASP A 78 5.84 -22.63 -11.60
CA ASP A 78 7.17 -23.06 -11.99
C ASP A 78 8.03 -23.36 -10.75
N GLU A 79 8.76 -24.47 -10.78
CA GLU A 79 9.64 -24.93 -9.68
C GLU A 79 10.81 -23.95 -9.39
N LYS A 80 10.81 -22.78 -10.03
CA LYS A 80 11.68 -21.64 -9.79
C LYS A 80 10.86 -20.59 -9.04
N HIS A 81 10.71 -20.77 -7.73
CA HIS A 81 10.04 -19.81 -6.84
C HIS A 81 10.65 -18.40 -6.95
N GLU A 82 10.12 -17.57 -7.85
CA GLU A 82 10.28 -16.12 -7.82
C GLU A 82 8.88 -15.50 -7.81
N ASP A 83 8.31 -15.31 -6.61
CA ASP A 83 7.08 -14.53 -6.45
C ASP A 83 7.37 -13.07 -6.83
N MET A 84 6.77 -12.59 -7.92
CA MET A 84 6.93 -11.22 -8.39
C MET A 84 5.83 -10.32 -7.78
N LEU A 85 6.22 -9.44 -6.85
CA LEU A 85 5.35 -8.41 -6.27
C LEU A 85 5.66 -7.05 -6.91
N ASN A 86 4.66 -6.42 -7.52
CA ASN A 86 4.74 -5.05 -8.03
C ASN A 86 3.91 -4.10 -7.17
N LEU A 87 4.53 -3.00 -6.74
CA LEU A 87 3.88 -1.97 -5.91
C LEU A 87 3.79 -0.67 -6.72
N VAL A 88 2.57 -0.19 -6.93
CA VAL A 88 2.30 1.10 -7.56
C VAL A 88 1.70 2.03 -6.51
N ILE A 89 2.39 3.14 -6.25
CA ILE A 89 1.94 4.19 -5.33
C ILE A 89 1.44 5.34 -6.19
N ASP A 90 0.16 5.68 -6.08
CA ASP A 90 -0.39 6.82 -6.79
C ASP A 90 0.19 8.11 -6.18
N PRO A 91 0.79 9.00 -6.99
CA PRO A 91 1.30 10.26 -6.46
C PRO A 91 0.13 11.09 -5.93
N LEU A 92 0.30 11.66 -4.72
CA LEU A 92 -0.61 12.67 -4.19
C LEU A 92 -0.80 13.74 -5.27
N THR A 93 -2.03 13.99 -5.70
CA THR A 93 -2.36 15.07 -6.64
C THR A 93 -2.08 16.41 -5.97
N SER A 94 -0.83 16.85 -6.07
CA SER A 94 -0.41 18.23 -5.82
C SER A 94 -0.95 19.10 -6.96
N ASP A 95 -2.25 19.41 -6.93
CA ASP A 95 -2.82 20.40 -7.83
C ASP A 95 -3.87 21.23 -7.09
N SER A 96 -3.39 22.15 -6.24
CA SER A 96 -4.17 23.26 -5.70
C SER A 96 -3.27 24.35 -5.13
N LEU A 97 -2.25 24.82 -5.87
CA LEU A 97 -1.57 26.08 -5.53
C LEU A 97 -1.00 26.73 -6.79
N ASN A 98 -1.79 27.62 -7.41
CA ASN A 98 -1.43 28.81 -8.21
C ASN A 98 -2.72 29.26 -8.94
N HIS A 99 -3.21 30.49 -8.91
CA HIS A 99 -2.90 31.73 -8.21
C HIS A 99 -4.17 32.60 -8.39
N VAL A 100 -4.46 33.43 -7.39
CA VAL A 100 -5.39 34.58 -7.41
C VAL A 100 -5.17 35.47 -8.63
#